data_AF-A0A932TDK0-F1
#
_entry.id   AF-A0A932TDK0-F1
#
_cell.length_a   1.000
_cell.length_b   1.000
_cell.length_c   1.000
_cell.angle_alpha   90.00
_cell.angle_beta   90.00
_cell.angle_gamma   90.00
#
_symmetry.space_group_name_H-M   'P 1'
#
loop_
_entity.id
_entity.type
_entity.pdbx_description
1 polymer ?
#
loop_
_entity_poly.entity_id
_entity_poly.type
_entity_poly.pdbx_seq_one_letter_code
_entity_poly.pdbx_strand_id
1 'polypeptide(L)'
;MSSRWRRFEVLLPLRFNDGRDVPAEWLAEAVLEIVDHFGAASYETQKIEGHWRHGGVLYRDDLVRVIVDLPDSAGNRQWMRGFKERWRTRLEQLDLWMVSYRIEME
;
A
#
# COMPACT_ATOMS: atom_id res chain seq x y z
N MET A 1 19.86 -22.31 4.28
CA MET A 1 19.59 -21.05 4.97
C MET A 1 18.13 -20.70 4.72
N SER A 2 17.28 -20.64 5.75
CA SER A 2 15.91 -20.11 5.59
C SER A 2 16.05 -18.67 5.09
N SER A 3 15.74 -18.42 3.82
CA SER A 3 15.57 -17.05 3.34
C SER A 3 14.32 -16.54 4.02
N ARG A 4 14.48 -15.58 4.95
CA ARG A 4 13.32 -14.93 5.57
C ARG A 4 12.68 -14.03 4.54
N TRP A 5 11.43 -14.29 4.21
CA TRP A 5 10.62 -13.44 3.35
C TRP A 5 9.72 -12.55 4.20
N ARG A 6 9.25 -11.46 3.62
CA ARG A 6 8.31 -10.53 4.20
C ARG A 6 7.26 -10.13 3.18
N ARG A 7 6.00 -10.30 3.55
CA ARG A 7 4.85 -9.75 2.84
C ARG A 7 4.61 -8.33 3.30
N PHE A 8 4.45 -7.41 2.36
CA PHE A 8 3.88 -6.10 2.59
C PHE A 8 2.48 -6.06 1.98
N GLU A 9 1.55 -5.48 2.72
CA GLU A 9 0.21 -5.18 2.21
C GLU A 9 0.01 -3.68 2.31
N VAL A 10 -0.33 -3.04 1.19
CA VAL A 10 -0.65 -1.61 1.12
C VAL A 10 -2.10 -1.46 0.67
N LEU A 11 -2.88 -0.66 1.38
CA LEU A 11 -4.20 -0.26 0.92
C LEU A 11 -4.09 1.08 0.22
N LEU A 12 -4.31 1.06 -1.10
CA LEU A 12 -4.38 2.28 -1.90
C LEU A 12 -5.84 2.76 -1.93
N PRO A 13 -6.09 4.04 -1.62
CA PRO A 13 -7.43 4.58 -1.65
C PRO A 13 -7.89 4.88 -3.07
N LEU A 14 -9.14 4.54 -3.35
CA LEU A 14 -9.86 4.91 -4.55
C LEU A 14 -10.46 6.32 -4.44
N ARG A 15 -10.41 6.93 -3.25
CA ARG A 15 -10.93 8.26 -2.95
C ARG A 15 -9.99 9.09 -2.07
N PHE A 16 -9.93 10.38 -2.32
CA PHE A 16 -9.31 11.34 -1.42
C PHE A 16 -10.10 11.44 -0.11
N ASN A 17 -9.48 11.97 0.96
CA ASN A 17 -10.17 12.16 2.25
C ASN A 17 -11.37 13.12 2.18
N ASP A 18 -11.48 13.93 1.12
CA ASP A 18 -12.62 14.81 0.85
C ASP A 18 -13.72 14.14 0.00
N GLY A 19 -13.52 12.87 -0.40
CA GLY A 19 -14.48 12.06 -1.14
C GLY A 19 -14.36 12.13 -2.66
N ARG A 20 -13.47 12.97 -3.23
CA ARG A 20 -13.17 12.95 -4.67
C ARG A 20 -12.55 11.61 -5.07
N ASP A 21 -12.80 11.14 -6.29
CA ASP A 21 -12.19 9.90 -6.78
C ASP A 21 -10.70 10.12 -7.09
N VAL A 22 -9.86 9.12 -6.76
CA VAL A 22 -8.45 9.09 -7.14
C VAL A 22 -8.35 8.66 -8.61
N PRO A 23 -7.58 9.37 -9.45
CA PRO A 23 -7.40 8.99 -10.85
C PRO A 23 -6.83 7.58 -10.99
N ALA A 24 -7.39 6.77 -11.89
CA ALA A 24 -6.98 5.38 -12.06
C ALA A 24 -5.52 5.24 -12.48
N GLU A 25 -5.00 6.21 -13.25
CA GLU A 25 -3.60 6.30 -13.65
C GLU A 25 -2.66 6.41 -12.44
N TRP A 26 -3.07 7.06 -11.35
CA TRP A 26 -2.25 7.19 -10.15
C TRP A 26 -2.14 5.87 -9.40
N LEU A 27 -3.21 5.06 -9.39
CA LEU A 27 -3.16 3.72 -8.84
C LEU A 27 -2.23 2.82 -9.66
N ALA A 28 -2.32 2.92 -11.00
CA ALA A 28 -1.44 2.19 -11.90
C ALA A 28 0.03 2.60 -11.69
N GLU A 29 0.32 3.90 -11.58
CA GLU A 29 1.66 4.40 -11.27
C GLU A 29 2.19 3.89 -9.93
N ALA A 30 1.37 3.82 -8.89
CA ALA A 30 1.77 3.29 -7.58
C ALA A 30 2.16 1.81 -7.67
N VAL A 31 1.40 1.02 -8.42
CA VAL A 31 1.72 -0.39 -8.66
C VAL A 31 2.98 -0.52 -9.53
N LEU A 32 3.09 0.27 -10.58
CA LEU A 32 4.26 0.25 -11.48
C LEU A 32 5.53 0.66 -10.76
N GLU A 33 5.51 1.62 -9.82
CA GLU A 33 6.70 1.98 -9.03
C GLU A 33 7.25 0.78 -8.22
N ILE A 34 6.36 -0.07 -7.69
CA ILE A 34 6.74 -1.30 -7.00
C ILE A 34 7.29 -2.32 -8.00
N VAL A 35 6.62 -2.51 -9.14
CA VAL A 35 7.03 -3.46 -10.19
C VAL A 35 8.38 -3.06 -10.79
N ASP A 36 8.61 -1.77 -11.06
CA ASP A 36 9.88 -1.27 -11.61
C ASP A 36 11.04 -1.47 -10.64
N HIS A 37 10.77 -1.42 -9.33
CA HIS A 37 11.81 -1.58 -8.31
C HIS A 37 12.08 -3.05 -7.93
N PHE A 38 11.03 -3.87 -7.79
CA PHE A 38 11.15 -5.25 -7.28
C PHE A 38 10.85 -6.34 -8.32
N GLY A 39 10.36 -5.96 -9.50
CA GLY A 39 10.03 -6.86 -10.60
C GLY A 39 8.62 -7.47 -10.54
N ALA A 40 7.90 -7.34 -9.42
CA ALA A 40 6.55 -7.87 -9.29
C ALA A 40 5.76 -7.25 -8.12
N ALA A 41 4.42 -7.26 -8.27
CA ALA A 41 3.44 -7.00 -7.21
C ALA A 41 2.14 -7.74 -7.57
N SER A 42 1.34 -8.12 -6.57
CA SER A 42 -0.05 -8.55 -6.79
C SER A 42 -0.98 -7.39 -6.47
N TYR A 43 -2.01 -7.21 -7.31
CA TYR A 43 -3.01 -6.16 -7.16
C TYR A 43 -4.40 -6.77 -7.07
N GLU A 44 -5.04 -6.63 -5.92
CA GLU A 44 -6.39 -7.11 -5.68
C GLU A 44 -7.39 -5.98 -5.95
N THR A 45 -8.24 -6.19 -6.96
CA THR A 45 -9.26 -5.23 -7.39
C THR A 45 -10.54 -5.28 -6.57
N GLN A 46 -10.62 -6.19 -5.59
CA GLN A 46 -11.75 -6.25 -4.68
C GLN A 46 -11.77 -5.00 -3.80
N LYS A 47 -12.92 -4.33 -3.79
CA LYS A 47 -13.12 -3.15 -2.97
C LYS A 47 -13.13 -3.54 -1.48
N ILE A 48 -12.22 -2.94 -0.72
CA ILE A 48 -12.16 -3.05 0.74
C ILE A 48 -12.74 -1.76 1.31
N GLU A 49 -13.75 -1.88 2.19
CA GLU A 49 -14.34 -0.72 2.86
C GLU A 49 -13.62 -0.41 4.18
N GLY A 50 -12.97 0.75 4.23
CA GLY A 50 -12.32 1.28 5.43
C GLY A 50 -13.27 2.17 6.23
N HIS A 51 -13.25 2.02 7.56
CA HIS A 51 -14.01 2.89 8.48
C HIS A 51 -13.12 3.25 9.66
N TRP A 52 -12.79 4.53 9.80
CA TRP A 52 -11.88 4.98 10.86
C TRP A 52 -12.18 6.42 11.31
N ARG A 53 -11.69 6.79 12.49
CA ARG A 53 -11.92 8.12 13.06
C ARG A 53 -10.61 8.89 13.23
N HIS A 54 -10.65 10.18 12.93
CA HIS A 54 -9.55 11.11 13.19
C HIS A 54 -10.09 12.48 13.56
N GLY A 55 -9.62 13.05 14.66
CA GLY A 55 -10.11 14.35 15.14
C GLY A 55 -11.62 14.40 15.41
N GLY A 56 -12.26 13.26 15.72
CA GLY A 56 -13.72 13.17 15.90
C GLY A 56 -14.53 13.03 14.60
N VAL A 57 -13.90 13.13 13.43
CA VAL A 57 -14.52 12.90 12.12
C VAL A 57 -14.46 11.42 11.76
N LEU A 58 -15.55 10.86 11.24
CA LEU A 58 -15.59 9.51 10.68
C LEU A 58 -15.25 9.57 9.19
N TYR A 59 -14.21 8.85 8.81
CA TYR A 59 -13.79 8.65 7.42
C TYR A 59 -14.28 7.29 6.92
N ARG A 60 -14.61 7.25 5.63
CA ARG A 60 -15.05 6.05 4.92
C ARG A 60 -14.26 5.95 3.63
N ASP A 61 -13.54 4.86 3.46
CA ASP A 61 -12.66 4.65 2.33
C ASP A 61 -13.13 3.49 1.48
N ASP A 62 -12.94 3.65 0.18
CA ASP A 62 -12.98 2.58 -0.79
C ASP A 62 -11.53 2.28 -1.17
N LEU A 63 -11.05 1.06 -0.93
CA LEU A 63 -9.63 0.72 -1.03
C LEU A 63 -9.42 -0.49 -1.94
N VAL A 64 -8.23 -0.57 -2.51
CA VAL A 64 -7.68 -1.75 -3.20
C VAL A 64 -6.38 -2.15 -2.51
N ARG A 65 -5.99 -3.43 -2.63
CA ARG A 65 -4.81 -3.95 -1.93
C ARG A 65 -3.69 -4.29 -2.90
N VAL A 66 -2.49 -3.78 -2.60
CA VAL A 66 -1.24 -4.23 -3.22
C VAL A 66 -0.53 -5.16 -2.26
N ILE A 67 -0.12 -6.33 -2.75
CA ILE A 67 0.66 -7.32 -2.00
C ILE A 67 2.04 -7.44 -2.64
N VAL A 68 3.08 -7.35 -1.82
CA VAL A 68 4.47 -7.43 -2.25
C VAL A 68 5.24 -8.38 -1.34
N ASP A 69 5.70 -9.50 -1.88
CA ASP A 69 6.51 -10.49 -1.17
C ASP A 69 7.98 -10.31 -1.55
N LEU A 70 8.83 -10.04 -0.56
CA LEU A 70 10.24 -9.72 -0.77
C LEU A 70 11.13 -10.43 0.25
N PRO A 71 12.44 -10.63 -0.03
CA PRO A 71 13.40 -10.96 1.01
C PRO A 71 13.35 -9.94 2.17
N ASP A 72 13.39 -10.40 3.43
CA ASP A 72 13.30 -9.56 4.65
C ASP A 72 14.62 -8.81 4.91
N SER A 73 14.95 -7.87 4.04
CA SER A 73 16.14 -7.01 4.15
C SER A 73 15.79 -5.65 4.76
N ALA A 74 16.78 -4.99 5.37
CA ALA A 74 16.61 -3.62 5.87
C ALA A 74 16.32 -2.64 4.72
N GLY A 75 16.96 -2.83 3.57
CA GLY A 75 16.75 -2.01 2.36
C GLY A 75 15.32 -2.09 1.86
N ASN A 76 14.76 -3.30 1.73
CA ASN A 76 13.39 -3.49 1.26
C ASN A 76 12.38 -2.87 2.22
N ARG A 77 12.58 -3.04 3.54
CA ARG A 77 11.74 -2.39 4.56
C ARG A 77 11.82 -0.87 4.48
N GLN A 78 13.02 -0.31 4.27
CA GLN A 78 13.20 1.14 4.14
C GLN A 78 12.52 1.67 2.87
N TRP A 79 12.68 0.96 1.74
CA TRP A 79 12.07 1.35 0.48
C TRP A 79 10.53 1.37 0.59
N MET A 80 9.92 0.31 1.16
CA MET A 80 8.46 0.26 1.35
C MET A 80 7.93 1.36 2.27
N ARG A 81 8.68 1.75 3.31
CA ARG A 81 8.33 2.93 4.14
C ARG A 81 8.40 4.22 3.32
N GLY A 82 9.43 4.36 2.48
CA GLY A 82 9.55 5.50 1.59
C GLY A 82 8.41 5.58 0.57
N PHE A 83 8.02 4.43 0.00
CA PHE A 83 6.86 4.30 -0.87
C PHE A 83 5.58 4.77 -0.16
N LYS A 84 5.32 4.29 1.06
CA LYS A 84 4.19 4.73 1.88
C LYS A 84 4.14 6.25 2.02
N GLU A 85 5.25 6.90 2.38
CA GLU A 85 5.27 8.35 2.59
C GLU A 85 5.09 9.16 1.30
N ARG A 86 5.69 8.73 0.19
CA ARG A 86 5.52 9.36 -1.12
C ARG A 86 4.05 9.33 -1.54
N TRP A 87 3.42 8.16 -1.48
CA TRP A 87 2.04 7.99 -1.91
C TRP A 87 1.02 8.57 -0.94
N ARG A 88 1.28 8.52 0.38
CA ARG A 88 0.47 9.26 1.35
C ARG A 88 0.42 10.74 1.02
N THR A 89 1.57 11.33 0.71
CA THR A 89 1.68 12.76 0.36
C THR A 89 1.02 13.06 -0.98
N ARG A 90 1.32 12.27 -2.02
CA ARG A 90 0.76 12.45 -3.37
C ARG A 90 -0.74 12.29 -3.42
N LEU A 91 -1.30 11.37 -2.64
CA LEU A 91 -2.74 11.11 -2.56
C LEU A 91 -3.44 12.00 -1.52
N GLU A 92 -2.73 12.97 -0.93
CA GLU A 92 -3.27 13.90 0.08
C GLU A 92 -3.98 13.14 1.23
N GLN A 93 -3.38 12.01 1.63
CA GLN A 93 -3.95 11.15 2.65
C GLN A 93 -3.46 11.52 4.04
N LEU A 94 -4.38 11.54 5.02
CA LEU A 94 -4.03 11.65 6.44
C LEU A 94 -3.10 10.51 6.87
N ASP A 95 -3.40 9.28 6.44
CA ASP A 95 -2.50 8.13 6.52
C ASP A 95 -2.71 7.22 5.30
N LEU A 96 -1.68 6.46 4.95
CA LEU A 96 -1.78 5.38 3.99
C LEU A 96 -1.50 4.07 4.72
N TRP A 97 -2.51 3.21 4.83
CA TRP A 97 -2.36 1.98 5.60
C TRP A 97 -1.38 1.03 4.91
N MET A 98 -0.41 0.55 5.69
CA MET A 98 0.54 -0.47 5.26
C MET A 98 0.96 -1.32 6.45
N VAL A 99 0.99 -2.64 6.25
CA VAL A 99 1.50 -3.60 7.23
C VAL A 99 2.51 -4.53 6.59
N SER A 100 3.24 -5.26 7.42
CA SER A 100 4.08 -6.33 6.92
C SER A 100 4.24 -7.49 7.89
N TYR A 101 4.36 -8.70 7.34
CA TYR A 101 4.46 -9.95 8.07
C TYR A 101 5.69 -10.72 7.60
N ARG A 102 6.39 -11.41 8.52
CA ARG A 102 7.35 -12.42 8.07
C ARG A 102 6.56 -13.60 7.50
N ILE A 103 6.99 -14.11 6.37
CA ILE A 103 6.42 -15.28 5.72
C ILE A 103 7.53 -16.30 5.45
N GLU A 104 7.15 -17.56 5.41
CA GLU A 104 8.04 -18.67 5.05
C GLU A 104 7.57 -19.25 3.72
N MET A 105 8.51 -19.74 2.92
CA MET A 105 8.20 -20.53 1.73
C MET A 105 8.49 -21.98 2.08
N GLU A 106 7.49 -22.85 1.94
CA GLU A 106 7.65 -24.30 2.03
C GLU A 106 8.07 -24.89 0.68
#